data_AF-A0A7J9M6D0-F1
#
_entry.id   AF-A0A7J9M6D0-F1
#
_cell.length_a   1.000
_cell.length_b   1.000
_cell.length_c   1.000
_cell.angle_alpha   90.00
_cell.angle_beta   90.00
_cell.angle_gamma   90.00
#
_symmetry.space_group_name_H-M   'P 1'
#
loop_
_entity.id
_entity.type
_entity.pdbx_description
1 polymer ?
#
loop_
_entity_poly.entity_id
_entity_poly.type
_entity_poly.pdbx_seq_one_letter_code
_entity_poly.pdbx_strand_id
1 'polypeptide(L)'
;MDKFSEKVKCQTPLCSNLTILELYSLPKLESVWKLEPSHHAIASLTRLKVLRTVHCNKLKTIFSPCLALSMLHLQGLNIRHCDGLEQVIDFGKEEEII
;
A
#
# COMPACT_ATOMS: atom_id res chain seq x y z
N MET A 1 -0.04 4.41 27.45
CA MET A 1 1.02 4.09 26.46
C MET A 1 0.53 2.85 25.75
N ASP A 2 -0.02 3.06 24.56
CA ASP A 2 -1.23 2.37 24.16
C ASP A 2 -0.95 1.02 23.51
N LYS A 3 -1.78 0.03 23.85
CA LYS A 3 -1.80 -1.37 23.40
C LYS A 3 -1.80 -1.55 21.86
N PHE A 4 -1.97 -0.46 21.11
CA PHE A 4 -1.82 -0.39 19.65
C PHE A 4 -0.37 -0.49 19.17
N SER A 5 0.60 -0.18 20.03
CA SER A 5 2.01 -0.04 19.62
C SER A 5 2.74 -1.37 19.46
N GLU A 6 2.19 -2.48 19.96
CA GLU A 6 2.87 -3.79 20.01
C GLU A 6 2.62 -4.71 18.80
N LYS A 7 1.68 -4.41 17.89
CA LYS A 7 1.27 -5.38 16.85
C LYS A 7 1.75 -5.15 15.42
N VAL A 8 2.49 -4.09 15.11
CA VAL A 8 2.96 -3.82 13.74
C VAL A 8 4.49 -3.93 13.66
N LYS A 9 5.01 -5.15 13.63
CA LYS A 9 6.45 -5.42 13.47
C LYS A 9 6.81 -5.41 11.98
N CYS A 10 7.09 -4.23 11.42
CA CYS A 10 7.57 -4.10 10.05
C CYS A 10 9.07 -4.48 9.99
N GLN A 11 9.43 -5.51 9.22
CA GLN A 11 10.82 -5.92 9.03
C GLN A 11 11.56 -5.02 8.01
N THR A 12 12.89 -5.07 8.04
CA THR A 12 13.80 -4.11 7.40
C THR A 12 13.64 -4.03 5.87
N PRO A 13 13.51 -2.83 5.29
CA PRO A 13 13.07 -2.69 3.91
C PRO A 13 14.19 -2.67 2.86
N LEU A 14 13.86 -3.15 1.65
CA LEU A 14 14.56 -2.79 0.42
C LEU A 14 14.11 -1.38 0.03
N CYS A 15 15.02 -0.40 0.02
CA CYS A 15 14.67 1.00 -0.28
C CYS A 15 14.53 1.21 -1.79
N SER A 16 13.32 1.56 -2.24
CA SER A 16 13.09 1.98 -3.62
C SER A 16 13.46 3.45 -3.81
N ASN A 17 14.08 3.77 -4.95
CA ASN A 17 14.30 5.15 -5.37
C ASN A 17 13.13 5.74 -6.17
N LEU A 18 12.01 5.01 -6.26
CA LEU A 18 10.81 5.42 -6.97
C LEU A 18 10.22 6.70 -6.35
N THR A 19 10.04 7.73 -7.18
CA THR A 19 9.48 9.03 -6.76
C THR A 19 8.07 9.26 -7.28
N ILE A 20 7.72 8.69 -8.42
CA ILE A 20 6.39 8.83 -9.05
C ILE A 20 5.96 7.44 -9.53
N LEU A 21 4.74 7.06 -9.17
CA LEU A 21 4.07 5.86 -9.71
C LEU A 21 2.75 6.28 -10.34
N GLU A 22 2.57 5.98 -11.62
CA GLU A 22 1.30 6.19 -12.30
C GLU A 22 0.80 4.91 -12.96
N LEU A 23 -0.46 4.58 -12.70
CA LEU A 23 -1.13 3.36 -13.17
C LEU A 23 -2.42 3.76 -13.88
N TYR A 24 -2.54 3.37 -15.15
CA TYR A 24 -3.66 3.76 -15.99
C TYR A 24 -4.29 2.54 -16.64
N SER A 25 -5.61 2.44 -16.54
CA SER A 25 -6.43 1.51 -17.34
C SER A 25 -5.93 0.06 -17.22
N LEU A 26 -5.71 -0.40 -15.99
CA LEU A 26 -5.27 -1.77 -15.70
C LEU A 26 -6.47 -2.60 -15.21
N PRO A 27 -7.27 -3.21 -16.10
CA PRO A 27 -8.55 -3.84 -15.76
C PRO A 27 -8.41 -5.15 -14.97
N LYS A 28 -7.18 -5.65 -14.79
CA LYS A 28 -6.86 -6.85 -14.00
C LYS A 28 -6.00 -6.55 -12.77
N LEU A 29 -5.69 -5.28 -12.50
CA LEU A 29 -4.90 -4.91 -11.34
C LEU A 29 -5.76 -5.00 -10.07
N GLU A 30 -5.40 -5.90 -9.17
CA GLU A 30 -6.14 -6.10 -7.91
C GLU A 30 -5.44 -5.46 -6.70
N SER A 31 -4.11 -5.40 -6.73
CA SER A 31 -3.26 -4.73 -5.74
C SER A 31 -2.08 -4.07 -6.44
N VAL A 32 -1.66 -2.89 -5.95
CA VAL A 32 -0.45 -2.20 -6.43
C VAL A 32 0.82 -2.90 -5.96
N TRP A 33 0.82 -3.42 -4.74
CA TRP A 33 1.98 -4.07 -4.13
C TRP A 33 1.61 -5.52 -3.79
N LYS A 34 2.18 -6.46 -4.52
CA LYS A 34 2.13 -7.88 -4.13
C LYS A 34 3.27 -8.15 -3.16
N LEU A 35 2.95 -8.21 -1.87
CA LEU A 35 3.86 -8.81 -0.90
C LEU A 35 3.57 -10.31 -0.87
N GLU A 36 4.47 -11.11 -1.42
CA GLU A 36 4.44 -12.55 -1.16
C GLU A 36 4.83 -12.79 0.31
N PRO A 37 4.10 -13.61 1.08
CA PRO A 37 4.40 -13.89 2.49
C PRO A 37 5.83 -14.41 2.72
N SER A 38 6.40 -15.09 1.71
CA SER A 38 7.76 -15.63 1.71
C SER A 38 8.86 -14.58 1.49
N HIS A 39 8.50 -13.43 0.92
CA HIS A 39 9.40 -12.31 0.71
C HIS A 39 9.15 -11.26 1.79
N HIS A 40 9.82 -11.45 2.93
CA HIS A 40 9.93 -10.49 4.04
C HIS A 40 10.48 -9.10 3.63
N ALA A 41 10.76 -8.87 2.35
CA ALA A 41 11.13 -7.58 1.80
C ALA A 41 9.86 -6.72 1.63
N ILE A 42 9.44 -6.08 2.71
CA ILE A 42 8.56 -4.91 2.60
C ILE A 42 9.37 -3.84 1.87
N ALA A 43 9.07 -3.56 0.60
CA ALA A 43 9.73 -2.48 -0.13
C ALA A 43 9.42 -1.15 0.59
N SER A 44 10.43 -0.41 1.02
CA SER A 44 10.20 0.93 1.56
C SER A 44 10.06 1.91 0.40
N LEU A 45 8.97 2.66 0.42
CA LEU A 45 8.64 3.69 -0.57
C LEU A 45 8.91 5.08 -0.01
N THR A 46 9.94 5.22 0.83
CA THR A 46 10.31 6.50 1.46
C THR A 46 10.53 7.62 0.47
N ARG A 47 10.92 7.34 -0.78
CA ARG A 47 11.15 8.37 -1.80
C ARG A 47 9.92 8.65 -2.67
N LEU A 48 8.83 7.90 -2.53
CA LEU A 48 7.63 8.08 -3.34
C LEU A 48 6.95 9.39 -2.95
N LYS A 49 6.81 10.28 -3.94
CA LYS A 49 6.18 11.60 -3.80
C LYS A 49 4.81 11.64 -4.46
N VAL A 50 4.59 10.92 -5.56
CA VAL A 50 3.31 10.96 -6.28
C VAL A 50 2.86 9.54 -6.60
N LEU A 51 1.61 9.23 -6.26
CA LEU A 51 0.91 8.03 -6.71
C LEU A 51 -0.38 8.43 -7.43
N ARG A 52 -0.52 7.98 -8.67
CA ARG A 52 -1.71 8.20 -9.49
C ARG A 52 -2.28 6.88 -9.99
N THR A 53 -3.55 6.63 -9.73
CA THR A 53 -4.28 5.48 -10.28
C THR A 53 -5.53 5.97 -10.99
N VAL A 54 -5.71 5.55 -12.24
CA VAL A 54 -6.86 5.96 -13.06
C VAL A 54 -7.40 4.76 -13.82
N HIS A 55 -8.73 4.53 -13.82
CA HIS A 55 -9.37 3.43 -14.55
C HIS A 55 -8.90 2.02 -14.13
N CYS A 56 -8.58 1.82 -12.85
CA CYS A 56 -8.18 0.51 -12.31
C CYS A 56 -9.34 -0.13 -11.52
N ASN A 57 -10.39 -0.54 -12.22
CA ASN A 57 -11.66 -0.94 -11.59
C ASN A 57 -11.63 -2.23 -10.76
N LYS A 58 -10.58 -3.05 -10.88
CA LYS A 58 -10.41 -4.25 -10.03
C LYS A 58 -9.51 -4.02 -8.82
N LEU A 59 -8.93 -2.83 -8.70
CA LEU A 59 -8.00 -2.50 -7.62
C LEU A 59 -8.77 -2.43 -6.32
N LYS A 60 -8.49 -3.31 -5.35
CA LYS A 60 -9.20 -3.36 -4.07
C LYS A 60 -8.51 -2.56 -2.99
N THR A 61 -7.19 -2.63 -2.96
CA THR A 61 -6.35 -1.99 -1.94
C THR A 61 -5.08 -1.39 -2.57
N ILE A 62 -4.56 -0.32 -1.95
CA ILE A 62 -3.34 0.34 -2.44
C ILE A 62 -2.15 0.06 -1.54
N PHE A 63 -2.26 0.20 -0.22
CA PHE A 63 -1.13 0.08 0.71
C PHE A 63 -1.41 -0.93 1.81
N SER A 64 -0.37 -1.60 2.30
CA SER A 64 -0.40 -2.21 3.64
C SER A 64 -0.07 -1.14 4.70
N PRO A 65 -0.35 -1.37 6.00
CA PRO A 65 -0.11 -0.38 7.04
C PRO A 65 1.40 -0.08 7.16
N CYS A 66 2.25 -1.10 7.06
CA CYS A 66 3.70 -0.93 7.02
C CYS A 66 4.17 -0.07 5.84
N LEU A 67 3.60 -0.26 4.64
CA LEU A 67 3.93 0.55 3.48
C LEU A 67 3.51 2.00 3.68
N ALA A 68 2.30 2.24 4.17
CA ALA A 68 1.78 3.57 4.45
C ALA A 68 2.67 4.32 5.47
N LEU A 69 3.11 3.64 6.53
CA LEU A 69 4.03 4.21 7.52
C LEU A 69 5.40 4.59 6.93
N SER A 70 5.85 3.89 5.88
CA SER A 70 7.12 4.20 5.21
C SER A 70 7.04 5.40 4.25
N MET A 71 5.84 5.82 3.84
CA MET A 71 5.61 6.85 2.83
C MET A 71 5.55 8.27 3.41
N LEU A 72 6.56 8.64 4.20
CA LEU A 72 6.65 9.94 4.88
C LEU A 72 6.75 11.15 3.91
N HIS A 73 7.08 10.91 2.63
CA HIS A 73 7.30 11.97 1.64
C HIS A 73 6.26 12.00 0.53
N LEU A 74 5.13 11.29 0.67
CA LEU A 74 4.07 11.33 -0.34
C LEU A 74 3.43 12.72 -0.35
N GLN A 75 3.54 13.41 -1.49
CA GLN A 75 3.03 14.76 -1.74
C GLN A 75 1.71 14.75 -2.51
N GLY A 76 1.47 13.72 -3.32
CA GLY A 76 0.28 13.61 -4.14
C GLY A 76 -0.25 12.18 -4.21
N LEU A 77 -1.53 12.01 -3.85
CA LEU A 77 -2.28 10.78 -4.07
C LEU A 77 -3.51 11.13 -4.90
N ASN A 78 -3.59 10.61 -6.13
CA ASN A 78 -4.72 10.86 -7.02
C ASN A 78 -5.30 9.55 -7.56
N ILE A 79 -6.52 9.24 -7.16
CA ILE A 79 -7.25 8.03 -7.53
C ILE A 79 -8.50 8.47 -8.26
N ARG A 80 -8.71 8.03 -9.50
CA ARG A 80 -9.88 8.43 -10.31
C ARG A 80 -10.44 7.23 -11.06
N HIS A 81 -11.76 7.08 -11.07
CA HIS A 81 -12.43 6.00 -11.80
C HIS A 81 -11.84 4.62 -11.43
N CYS A 82 -11.73 4.32 -10.15
CA CYS A 82 -11.25 3.03 -9.64
C CYS A 82 -12.38 2.43 -8.79
N ASP A 83 -13.45 2.01 -9.45
CA ASP A 83 -14.74 1.75 -8.79
C ASP A 83 -14.71 0.54 -7.83
N GLY A 84 -13.76 -0.38 -8.00
CA GLY A 84 -13.55 -1.51 -7.10
C GLY A 84 -12.66 -1.23 -5.89
N LEU A 85 -12.19 0.02 -5.71
CA LEU A 85 -11.34 0.37 -4.58
C LEU A 85 -12.16 0.44 -3.30
N GLU A 86 -11.93 -0.54 -2.41
CA GLU A 86 -12.61 -0.66 -1.13
C GLU A 86 -11.92 0.20 -0.06
N GLN A 87 -10.59 0.16 -0.01
CA GLN A 87 -9.80 0.86 1.00
C GLN A 87 -8.41 1.25 0.46
N VAL A 88 -7.92 2.43 0.84
CA VAL A 88 -6.58 2.87 0.42
C VAL A 88 -5.49 2.12 1.19
N ILE A 89 -5.71 1.86 2.48
CA ILE A 89 -4.82 1.08 3.34
C ILE A 89 -5.57 -0.16 3.81
N ASP A 90 -4.95 -1.32 3.64
CA ASP A 90 -5.48 -2.61 4.09
C ASP A 90 -4.97 -2.96 5.47
N PHE A 91 -5.81 -2.86 6.49
CA PHE A 91 -5.46 -3.23 7.87
C PHE A 91 -5.64 -4.73 8.15
N GLY A 92 -6.05 -5.53 7.16
CA GLY A 92 -6.56 -6.87 7.38
C GLY A 92 -7.89 -6.86 8.15
N LYS A 93 -8.60 -7.98 8.13
CA LYS A 93 -9.61 -8.22 9.18
C LYS A 93 -8.84 -8.61 10.43
N GLU A 94 -9.17 -8.02 11.57
CA GLU A 94 -8.77 -8.60 12.86
C GLU A 94 -9.11 -10.09 12.78
N GLU A 95 -8.11 -10.97 12.83
CA GLU A 95 -8.38 -12.34 13.20
C GLU A 95 -9.11 -12.24 14.53
N GLU A 96 -10.41 -12.57 14.54
CA GLU A 96 -11.12 -12.94 15.76
C GLU A 96 -10.26 -14.02 16.41
N ILE A 97 -9.45 -13.63 17.38
CA ILE A 97 -8.87 -14.56 18.34
C ILE A 97 -10.07 -14.98 19.19
N ILE A 98 -10.74 -16.06 18.75
CA ILE A 98 -11.71 -16.81 19.55
C ILE A 98 -10.97 -17.41 20.74
#